data_AF-A0A383DY06-F1
#
_entry.id   AF-A0A383DY06-F1
#
_cell.length_a   1.000
_cell.length_b   1.000
_cell.length_c   1.000
_cell.angle_alpha   90.00
_cell.angle_beta   90.00
_cell.angle_gamma   90.00
#
_symmetry.space_group_name_H-M   'P 1'
#
loop_
_entity.id
_entity.type
_entity.pdbx_description
1 polymer ?
#
loop_
_entity_poly.entity_id
_entity_poly.type
_entity_poly.pdbx_seq_one_letter_code
_entity_poly.pdbx_strand_id
1 'polypeptide(L)'
;MHSSNKIIFIAELIGTFGLVVAATGSMVYDASLGGIYGHYFVVAIHFIGLAIVVYAFGKYSMAHFNPAVTVAFFITKHVKGRQLPYYFVAQA
;
A
#
# COMPACT_ATOMS: atom_id res chain seq x y z
N MET A 1 9.58 -7.19 14.14
CA MET A 1 9.67 -5.72 14.01
C MET A 1 9.43 -5.05 15.37
N HIS A 2 10.11 -3.94 15.67
CA HIS A 2 10.04 -3.23 16.97
C HIS A 2 9.25 -1.90 16.93
N SER A 3 8.71 -1.50 15.76
CA SER A 3 7.92 -0.26 15.65
C SER A 3 6.64 -0.32 16.48
N SER A 4 6.25 0.82 17.05
CA SER A 4 4.99 0.98 17.78
C SER A 4 3.78 0.69 16.88
N ASN A 5 2.71 0.11 17.43
CA ASN A 5 1.46 -0.14 16.71
C ASN A 5 0.88 1.13 16.07
N LYS A 6 1.09 2.30 16.69
CA LYS A 6 0.68 3.60 16.12
C LYS A 6 1.44 3.94 14.84
N ILE A 7 2.75 3.66 14.81
CA ILE A 7 3.59 3.90 13.63
C ILE A 7 3.19 2.96 12.50
N ILE A 8 2.94 1.69 12.82
CA ILE A 8 2.44 0.69 11.86
C ILE A 8 1.14 1.16 11.23
N PHE A 9 0.17 1.54 12.06
CA PHE A 9 -1.14 2.02 11.60
C PHE A 9 -1.01 3.21 10.64
N ILE A 10 -0.24 4.24 11.03
CA ILE A 10 -0.06 5.44 10.20
C ILE A 10 0.66 5.12 8.88
N ALA A 11 1.72 4.30 8.95
CA ALA A 11 2.46 3.90 7.76
C ALA A 11 1.59 3.11 6.77
N GLU A 12 0.80 2.16 7.27
CA GLU A 12 -0.13 1.38 6.45
C GLU A 12 -1.27 2.23 5.88
N LEU A 13 -1.79 3.19 6.64
CA LEU A 13 -2.85 4.09 6.19
C LEU A 13 -2.37 5.00 5.06
N ILE A 14 -1.24 5.68 5.27
CA ILE A 14 -0.68 6.60 4.26
C ILE A 14 -0.19 5.83 3.03
N GLY A 15 0.43 4.66 3.22
CA GLY A 15 0.90 3.85 2.12
C GLY A 15 -0.23 3.26 1.27
N THR A 16 -1.31 2.78 1.91
CA THR A 16 -2.51 2.29 1.19
C THR A 16 -3.18 3.43 0.43
N PHE A 17 -3.33 4.61 1.06
CA PHE A 17 -3.83 5.80 0.38
C PHE A 17 -2.98 6.17 -0.85
N GLY A 18 -1.65 6.22 -0.71
CA GLY A 18 -0.74 6.53 -1.81
C GLY A 18 -0.82 5.51 -2.96
N LEU A 19 -0.95 4.21 -2.62
CA LEU A 19 -1.13 3.14 -3.58
C LEU A 19 -2.44 3.31 -4.38
N VAL A 20 -3.55 3.59 -3.70
CA VAL A 20 -4.87 3.83 -4.33
C VAL A 20 -4.82 5.06 -5.22
N VAL A 21 -4.28 6.18 -4.74
CA VAL A 21 -4.13 7.41 -5.54
C VAL A 21 -3.33 7.16 -6.82
N ALA A 22 -2.22 6.43 -6.74
CA ALA A 22 -1.45 6.08 -7.92
C ALA A 22 -2.21 5.16 -8.89
N ALA A 23 -2.93 4.15 -8.36
CA ALA A 23 -3.73 3.21 -9.15
C ALA A 23 -4.90 3.91 -9.84
N THR A 24 -5.87 4.34 -9.04
CA THR A 24 -7.16 4.78 -9.52
C THR A 24 -7.05 6.20 -10.08
N GLY A 25 -6.15 7.02 -9.53
CA GLY A 25 -5.89 8.35 -10.04
C GLY A 25 -5.32 8.34 -11.46
N SER A 26 -4.38 7.43 -11.77
CA SER A 26 -3.86 7.31 -13.14
C SER A 26 -4.92 6.82 -14.13
N MET A 27 -5.79 5.88 -13.71
CA MET A 27 -6.93 5.42 -14.52
C MET A 27 -7.92 6.55 -14.81
N VAL A 28 -8.33 7.29 -13.78
CA VAL A 28 -9.27 8.41 -13.91
C VAL A 28 -8.67 9.52 -14.77
N TYR A 29 -7.38 9.81 -14.60
CA TYR A 29 -6.68 10.82 -15.38
C TYR A 29 -6.60 10.45 -16.86
N ASP A 30 -6.18 9.23 -17.19
CA ASP A 30 -6.15 8.76 -18.58
C ASP A 30 -7.54 8.77 -19.22
N ALA A 31 -8.57 8.29 -18.48
CA ALA A 31 -9.95 8.34 -18.92
C ALA A 31 -10.44 9.78 -19.19
N SER A 32 -10.07 10.76 -18.36
CA SER A 32 -10.42 12.18 -18.57
C SER A 32 -9.79 12.80 -19.82
N LEU A 33 -8.70 12.19 -20.32
CA LEU A 33 -8.01 12.60 -21.53
C LEU A 33 -8.41 11.75 -22.75
N GLY A 34 -9.45 10.92 -22.64
CA GLY A 34 -9.92 10.05 -23.73
C GLY A 34 -9.07 8.79 -23.94
N GLY A 35 -8.26 8.38 -22.96
CA GLY A 35 -7.48 7.15 -23.00
C GLY A 35 -6.20 7.24 -23.86
N ILE A 36 -5.67 8.45 -24.07
CA ILE A 36 -4.52 8.68 -24.95
C ILE A 36 -3.24 7.96 -24.49
N TYR A 37 -3.09 7.69 -23.20
CA TYR A 37 -1.91 7.00 -22.65
C TYR A 37 -2.16 5.49 -22.51
N GLY A 38 -3.40 5.11 -22.21
CA GLY A 38 -3.83 3.72 -22.12
C GLY A 38 -3.21 2.93 -20.96
N HIS A 39 -3.35 1.61 -21.03
CA HIS A 39 -3.01 0.70 -19.94
C HIS A 39 -1.54 0.75 -19.49
N TYR A 40 -0.60 1.02 -20.40
CA TYR A 40 0.82 1.10 -20.06
C TYR A 40 1.12 2.23 -19.07
N PHE A 41 0.47 3.38 -19.23
CA PHE A 41 0.61 4.50 -18.30
C PHE A 41 0.04 4.17 -16.92
N VAL A 42 -1.15 3.58 -16.87
CA VAL A 42 -1.79 3.18 -15.61
C VAL A 42 -0.90 2.23 -14.82
N VAL A 43 -0.40 1.17 -15.48
CA VAL A 43 0.47 0.18 -14.84
C VAL A 43 1.79 0.82 -14.38
N ALA A 44 2.38 1.70 -15.20
CA ALA A 44 3.62 2.39 -14.85
C ALA A 44 3.45 3.30 -13.62
N ILE A 45 2.40 4.12 -13.57
CA ILE A 45 2.14 5.00 -12.44
C ILE A 45 1.80 4.19 -11.18
N HIS A 46 1.02 3.11 -11.33
CA HIS A 46 0.72 2.24 -10.20
C HIS A 46 1.98 1.60 -9.62
N PHE A 47 2.87 1.08 -10.47
CA PHE A 47 4.15 0.50 -10.05
C PHE A 47 5.06 1.54 -9.38
N ILE A 48 5.20 2.74 -9.96
CA ILE A 48 6.01 3.82 -9.39
C ILE A 48 5.45 4.24 -8.03
N GLY A 49 4.13 4.42 -7.92
CA GLY A 49 3.46 4.76 -6.67
C GLY A 49 3.68 3.71 -5.60
N LEU A 50 3.50 2.43 -5.94
CA LEU A 50 3.79 1.30 -5.04
C LEU A 50 5.25 1.31 -4.58
N ALA A 51 6.20 1.49 -5.52
CA ALA A 51 7.63 1.52 -5.18
C ALA A 51 7.94 2.65 -4.20
N ILE A 52 7.42 3.86 -4.43
CA ILE A 52 7.62 5.01 -3.53
C ILE A 52 7.14 4.69 -2.12
N VAL A 53 5.91 4.17 -1.96
CA VAL A 53 5.36 3.88 -0.62
C VAL A 53 6.10 2.73 0.06
N VAL A 54 6.57 1.71 -0.69
CA VAL A 54 7.38 0.62 -0.16
C VAL A 54 8.73 1.15 0.35
N TYR A 55 9.44 1.97 -0.44
CA TYR A 55 10.72 2.54 0.00
C TYR A 55 10.55 3.52 1.17
N ALA A 56 9.48 4.30 1.19
CA ALA A 56 9.22 5.26 2.26
C ALA A 56 8.86 4.57 3.60
N PHE A 57 8.03 3.53 3.55
CA PHE A 57 7.39 2.97 4.74
C PHE A 57 7.82 1.54 5.10
N GLY A 58 8.60 0.86 4.25
CA GLY A 58 9.04 -0.52 4.49
C GLY A 58 9.74 -0.71 5.83
N LYS A 59 10.58 0.26 6.25
CA LYS A 59 11.25 0.19 7.56
C LYS A 59 10.29 0.31 8.76
N TYR A 60 9.11 0.86 8.56
CA TYR A 60 8.16 1.17 9.62
C TYR A 60 7.10 0.09 9.81
N SER A 61 6.53 -0.43 8.71
CA SER A 61 5.44 -1.41 8.73
C SER A 61 5.69 -2.69 7.92
N MET A 62 6.85 -2.83 7.27
CA MET A 62 7.10 -3.82 6.21
C MET A 62 6.24 -3.60 4.95
N ALA A 63 5.58 -2.44 4.84
CA ALA A 63 4.89 -1.96 3.66
C ALA A 63 3.91 -2.99 3.06
N HIS A 64 2.94 -3.43 3.84
CA HIS A 64 2.00 -4.45 3.38
C HIS A 64 0.97 -3.86 2.42
N PHE A 65 0.32 -2.76 2.82
CA PHE A 65 -0.73 -2.01 2.09
C PHE A 65 -1.84 -2.89 1.51
N ASN A 66 -2.01 -4.09 2.08
CA ASN A 66 -2.85 -5.14 1.54
C ASN A 66 -3.13 -6.18 2.65
N PRO A 67 -4.41 -6.47 2.96
CA PRO A 67 -4.77 -7.47 3.96
C PRO A 67 -4.24 -8.89 3.64
N ALA A 68 -4.20 -9.29 2.37
CA ALA A 68 -3.69 -10.60 1.98
C ALA A 68 -2.18 -10.72 2.24
N VAL A 69 -1.41 -9.65 1.98
CA VAL A 69 0.02 -9.59 2.31
C VAL A 69 0.22 -9.65 3.82
N THR A 70 -0.60 -8.94 4.59
CA THR A 70 -0.59 -9.02 6.06
C THR A 70 -0.84 -10.44 6.57
N VAL A 71 -1.80 -11.16 5.98
CA VAL A 71 -2.05 -12.57 6.33
C VAL A 71 -0.85 -13.44 5.99
N ALA A 72 -0.23 -13.26 4.83
CA ALA A 72 0.98 -14.00 4.45
C ALA A 72 2.14 -13.77 5.45
N PHE A 73 2.33 -12.52 5.88
CA PHE A 73 3.34 -12.15 6.87
C PHE A 73 3.03 -12.66 8.28
N PHE A 74 1.75 -12.81 8.62
CA PHE A 74 1.32 -13.44 9.86
C PHE A 74 1.59 -14.96 9.85
N ILE A 75 1.22 -15.66 8.77
CA ILE A 75 1.46 -17.10 8.60
C ILE A 75 2.96 -17.41 8.64
N THR A 76 3.78 -16.56 8.02
CA THR A 76 5.24 -16.70 8.00
C THR A 76 5.93 -16.14 9.25
N LYS A 77 5.16 -15.74 10.29
CA LYS A 77 5.65 -15.29 11.61
C LYS A 77 6.46 -13.98 11.60
N HIS A 78 6.31 -13.16 10.57
CA HIS A 78 6.89 -11.80 10.51
C HIS A 78 6.04 -10.77 11.27
N VAL A 79 4.73 -11.01 11.39
CA VAL A 79 3.77 -10.18 12.15
C VAL A 79 3.17 -10.94 13.32
N LYS A 80 3.02 -10.27 14.47
CA LYS A 80 2.35 -10.84 15.64
C LYS A 80 0.83 -10.71 15.49
N GLY A 81 0.06 -11.70 15.95
CA GLY A 81 -1.41 -11.68 15.85
C GLY A 81 -2.06 -10.43 16.47
N ARG A 82 -1.48 -9.89 17.56
CA ARG A 82 -1.95 -8.63 18.19
C ARG A 82 -1.81 -7.39 17.30
N GLN A 83 -1.01 -7.45 16.25
CA GLN A 83 -0.80 -6.35 15.31
C GLN A 83 -1.80 -6.37 14.15
N LEU A 84 -2.45 -7.51 13.88
CA LEU A 84 -3.37 -7.69 12.75
C LEU A 84 -4.47 -6.62 12.66
N PRO A 85 -5.17 -6.25 13.75
CA PRO A 85 -6.23 -5.25 13.66
C PRO A 85 -5.72 -3.89 13.19
N TYR A 86 -4.49 -3.52 13.55
CA TYR A 86 -3.90 -2.25 13.13
C TYR A 86 -3.57 -2.23 11.64
N TYR A 87 -3.10 -3.35 11.08
CA TYR A 87 -2.89 -3.48 9.64
C TYR A 87 -4.23 -3.44 8.90
N PHE A 88 -5.20 -4.28 9.29
CA PHE A 88 -6.47 -4.38 8.55
C PHE A 88 -7.29 -3.10 8.57
N VAL A 89 -7.36 -2.40 9.72
CA VAL A 89 -8.10 -1.13 9.79
C VAL A 89 -7.39 -0.03 9.00
N ALA A 90 -6.07 -0.03 8.93
CA ALA A 90 -5.31 0.94 8.14
C ALA A 90 -5.36 0.69 6.62
N GLN A 91 -5.59 -0.57 6.21
CA GLN A 91 -5.60 -1.00 4.80
C GLN A 91 -7.00 -1.05 4.18
N ALA A 92 -8.05 -0.86 4.97
CA ALA A 92 -9.45 -0.87 4.52
C ALA A 92 -9.84 0.47 3.89
#